data_AF-K5BCE9-F1
#
_entry.id   AF-K5BCE9-F1
#
_cell.length_a   1.000
_cell.length_b   1.000
_cell.length_c   1.000
_cell.angle_alpha   90.00
_cell.angle_beta   90.00
_cell.angle_gamma   90.00
#
_symmetry.space_group_name_H-M   'P 1'
#
loop_
_entity.id
_entity.type
_entity.pdbx_description
1 polymer ?
#
loop_
_entity_poly.entity_id
_entity_poly.type
_entity_poly.pdbx_seq_one_letter_code
_entity_poly.pdbx_strand_id
1 'polypeptide(L)' 'MTGPGTGARLRRTPRQQRSRAMVERILDAGERVLISHGFDGASTNRIAAAAGISR' A
#
# COMPACT_ATOMS: atom_id res chain seq x y z
N MET A 1 -34.63 -28.52 -13.01
CA MET A 1 -34.07 -28.30 -11.66
C MET A 1 -32.55 -28.40 -11.73
N THR A 2 -31.83 -27.26 -11.69
CA THR A 2 -30.53 -27.07 -11.02
C THR A 2 -30.30 -25.56 -10.86
N GLY A 3 -30.25 -25.10 -9.62
CA GLY A 3 -29.54 -23.88 -9.22
C GLY A 3 -28.77 -24.18 -7.93
N PRO A 4 -28.05 -23.22 -7.31
CA PRO A 4 -27.37 -22.05 -7.84
C PRO A 4 -25.86 -22.10 -7.53
N GLY A 5 -25.02 -21.53 -8.41
CA GLY A 5 -23.60 -21.29 -8.12
C GLY A 5 -23.44 -20.16 -7.09
N THR A 6 -23.53 -20.52 -5.82
CA THR A 6 -23.38 -19.63 -4.66
C THR A 6 -22.02 -18.96 -4.66
N GLY A 7 -22.03 -17.65 -4.39
CA GLY A 7 -20.93 -16.70 -4.50
C GLY A 7 -19.54 -17.24 -4.18
N ALA A 8 -18.61 -16.94 -5.10
CA ALA A 8 -17.18 -17.01 -4.87
C ALA A 8 -16.82 -16.16 -3.64
N ARG A 9 -16.91 -16.76 -2.46
CA ARG A 9 -16.49 -16.19 -1.18
C ARG A 9 -15.05 -15.72 -1.38
N LEU A 10 -14.86 -14.41 -1.30
CA LEU A 10 -13.61 -13.70 -1.50
C LEU A 10 -12.51 -14.28 -0.59
N ARG A 11 -11.75 -15.27 -1.09
CA ARG A 11 -10.52 -15.78 -0.46
C ARG A 11 -9.31 -14.87 -0.73
N ARG A 12 -9.54 -13.59 -1.09
CA ARG A 12 -8.51 -12.59 -1.45
C ARG A 12 -8.30 -11.50 -0.39
N THR A 13 -9.14 -11.47 0.64
CA THR A 13 -9.23 -10.39 1.63
C THR A 13 -7.95 -10.11 2.43
N PRO A 14 -7.18 -11.10 2.93
CA PRO A 14 -6.03 -10.83 3.80
C PRO A 14 -4.85 -10.20 3.05
N ARG A 15 -4.55 -10.68 1.84
CA ARG A 15 -3.50 -10.11 0.98
C ARG A 15 -3.88 -8.72 0.48
N GLN A 16 -5.14 -8.52 0.12
CA GLN A 16 -5.62 -7.21 -0.32
C GLN A 16 -5.54 -6.16 0.80
N GLN A 17 -5.90 -6.52 2.05
CA GLN A 17 -5.77 -5.61 3.19
C GLN A 17 -4.33 -5.26 3.52
N ARG A 18 -3.42 -6.26 3.59
CA ARG A 18 -1.99 -5.99 3.82
C ARG A 18 -1.38 -5.13 2.73
N SER A 19 -1.77 -5.36 1.47
CA SER A 19 -1.33 -4.54 0.34
C SER A 19 -1.83 -3.10 0.47
N ARG A 20 -3.10 -2.88 0.86
CA ARG A 20 -3.64 -1.54 1.08
C ARG A 20 -2.94 -0.81 2.21
N ALA A 21 -2.79 -1.46 3.36
CA ALA A 21 -2.08 -0.90 4.51
C ALA A 21 -0.61 -0.58 4.22
N MET A 22 0.00 -1.28 3.26
CA MET A 22 1.35 -0.98 2.80
C MET A 22 1.38 0.23 1.85
N VAL A 23 0.40 0.32 0.94
CA VAL A 23 0.25 1.48 0.05
C VAL A 23 -0.02 2.76 0.85
N GLU A 24 -0.92 2.71 1.83
CA GLU A 24 -1.20 3.84 2.73
C GLU A 24 0.07 4.33 3.43
N ARG A 25 0.87 3.41 3.99
CA ARG A 25 2.17 3.75 4.59
C ARG A 25 3.15 4.40 3.63
N ILE A 26 3.17 3.97 2.35
CA ILE A 26 4.02 4.58 1.33
C ILE A 26 3.55 6.00 1.01
N LEU A 27 2.23 6.21 0.92
CA LEU A 27 1.66 7.53 0.64
C LEU A 27 1.92 8.51 1.79
N ASP A 28 1.70 8.09 3.03
CA ASP A 28 1.99 8.90 4.23
C ASP A 28 3.49 9.26 4.32
N ALA A 29 4.36 8.30 4.02
CA ALA A 29 5.80 8.53 3.97
C ALA A 29 6.18 9.48 2.82
N GLY A 30 5.53 9.35 1.66
CA GLY A 30 5.69 10.20 0.49
C GLY A 30 5.38 11.66 0.81
N GLU A 31 4.23 11.91 1.45
CA GLU A 31 3.82 13.24 1.91
C GLU A 31 4.87 13.85 2.83
N ARG A 32 5.31 13.13 3.86
CA ARG A 32 6.32 13.61 4.81
C ARG A 32 7.65 13.97 4.13
N VAL A 33 8.08 13.14 3.19
CA VAL A 33 9.33 13.36 2.45
C VAL A 33 9.20 14.59 1.56
N LEU A 34 8.09 14.75 0.84
CA LEU A 34 7.82 15.92 0.01
C LEU A 34 7.78 17.21 0.82
N ILE A 35 7.09 17.21 1.97
CA ILE A 35 7.02 18.37 2.87
C ILE A 35 8.42 18.74 3.40
N SER A 36 9.22 17.73 3.77
CA SER A 36 10.49 17.97 4.46
C SER A 36 11.66 18.27 3.50
N HIS A 37 11.64 17.73 2.28
CA HIS A 37 12.78 17.78 1.35
C HIS A 37 12.45 18.47 0.02
N GLY A 38 11.18 18.87 -0.19
CA GLY A 38 10.71 19.35 -1.49
C GLY A 38 10.66 18.23 -2.54
N PHE A 39 10.21 18.59 -3.74
CA PHE A 39 10.08 17.64 -4.84
C PHE A 39 11.43 17.08 -5.29
N ASP A 40 12.43 17.93 -5.48
CA ASP A 40 13.77 17.53 -5.92
C ASP A 40 14.51 16.67 -4.89
N GLY A 41 14.19 16.85 -3.60
CA GLY A 41 14.74 16.05 -2.52
C GLY A 41 13.95 14.77 -2.23
N ALA A 42 12.79 14.57 -2.85
CA ALA A 42 12.00 13.36 -2.70
C ALA A 42 12.55 12.26 -3.61
N SER A 43 12.90 11.11 -3.03
CA SER A 43 13.34 9.94 -3.76
C SER A 43 12.65 8.69 -3.25
N THR A 44 12.47 7.71 -4.12
CA THR A 44 11.84 6.43 -3.77
C THR A 44 12.56 5.73 -2.61
N ASN A 45 13.89 5.81 -2.56
CA ASN A 45 14.67 5.23 -1.46
C ASN A 45 14.38 5.91 -0.13
N ARG A 46 14.27 7.25 -0.13
CA ARG A 46 13.94 8.02 1.06
C ARG A 46 12.51 7.75 1.52
N ILE A 47 11.57 7.64 0.59
CA ILE A 47 10.17 7.28 0.88
C ILE A 47 10.09 5.85 1.43
N ALA A 48 10.80 4.89 0.84
CA ALA A 48 10.84 3.51 1.33
C ALA A 48 11.43 3.41 2.74
N ALA A 49 12.52 4.13 3.02
CA ALA A 49 13.10 4.24 4.35
C ALA A 49 12.10 4.87 5.36
N ALA A 50 11.42 5.95 4.97
CA ALA A 50 10.41 6.61 5.81
C ALA A 50 9.15 5.74 6.03
N ALA A 51 8.79 4.88 5.08
CA ALA A 51 7.68 3.92 5.18
C ALA A 51 8.04 2.65 5.98
N GLY A 52 9.29 2.52 6.45
CA GLY A 52 9.78 1.31 7.12
C GLY A 52 9.84 0.10 6.19
N ILE A 53 9.99 0.34 4.88
CA ILE A 53 10.10 -0.68 3.85
C ILE A 53 11.56 -0.75 3.45
N SER A 54 12.34 -1.44 4.26
CA SER A 54 13.72 -1.80 3.93
C SER A 54 13.73 -3.22 3.37
N ARG A 55 14.43 -3.42 2.26
CA ARG A 55 14.73 -4.74 1.72
C ARG A 55 15.64 -5.50 2.67
#